data_AF-A0A8T3Y6N2-F1
#
_entry.id   AF-A0A8T3Y6N2-F1
#
_cell.length_a   1.000
_cell.length_b   1.000
_cell.length_c   1.000
_cell.angle_alpha   90.00
_cell.angle_beta   90.00
_cell.angle_gamma   90.00
#
_symmetry.space_group_name_H-M   'P 1'
#
loop_
_entity.id
_entity.type
_entity.pdbx_description
1 polymer ?
#
loop_
_entity_poly.entity_id
_entity_poly.type
_entity_poly.pdbx_seq_one_letter_code
_entity_poly.pdbx_strand_id
1 'polypeptide(L)' 'MAFKPAPISTSFLVASLVGIIFSIFYIPQYSLSWAYAFGLVFICMLIASFISMTRATPDEQLLPRLRGKKIK' A
#
# COMPACT_ATOMS: atom_id res chain seq x y z
N MET A 1 17.47 10.40 15.69
CA MET A 1 16.20 9.66 15.58
C MET A 1 16.29 8.78 14.34
N ALA A 2 16.44 7.47 14.51
CA ALA A 2 16.55 6.56 13.37
C ALA A 2 15.16 6.37 12.76
N PHE A 3 14.92 6.96 11.59
CA PHE A 3 13.72 6.70 10.80
C PHE A 3 13.81 5.25 10.33
N LYS A 4 13.08 4.37 11.00
CA LYS A 4 12.87 3.00 10.56
C LYS A 4 11.88 3.11 9.40
N PRO A 5 12.28 2.88 8.14
CA PRO A 5 11.33 2.85 7.05
C PRO A 5 10.43 1.65 7.30
N ALA A 6 9.30 1.88 7.96
CA ALA A 6 8.29 0.85 8.09
C ALA A 6 7.76 0.61 6.68
N PRO A 7 7.70 -0.64 6.20
CA PRO A 7 6.98 -0.95 4.97
C PRO A 7 5.62 -0.27 5.05
N ILE A 8 5.22 0.38 3.94
CA ILE A 8 3.94 1.09 3.87
C ILE A 8 2.83 0.16 4.41
N SER A 9 1.94 0.72 5.23
CA SER A 9 0.93 -0.08 5.92
C SER A 9 0.11 -0.86 4.89
N THR A 10 -0.08 -2.15 5.13
CA THR A 10 -0.92 -3.02 4.28
C THR A 10 -2.32 -2.43 4.06
N SER A 11 -2.79 -1.59 4.99
CA SER A 11 -4.04 -0.83 4.87
C SER A 11 -4.08 0.09 3.64
N PHE A 12 -2.95 0.65 3.18
CA PHE A 12 -2.90 1.52 2.00
C PHE A 12 -3.14 0.72 0.71
N LEU A 13 -2.57 -0.48 0.63
CA LEU A 13 -2.82 -1.43 -0.45
C LEU A 13 -4.29 -1.88 -0.45
N VAL A 14 -4.84 -2.24 0.71
CA VAL A 14 -6.25 -2.64 0.83
C VAL A 14 -7.19 -1.48 0.47
N ALA A 15 -6.89 -0.26 0.92
CA ALA A 15 -7.69 0.92 0.60
C ALA A 15 -7.72 1.21 -0.91
N SER A 16 -6.59 1.07 -1.62
CA SER A 16 -6.57 1.25 -3.08
C SER A 16 -7.37 0.17 -3.82
N LEU A 17 -7.32 -1.10 -3.38
CA LEU A 17 -8.16 -2.17 -3.94
C LEU A 17 -9.65 -1.91 -3.71
N VAL A 18 -10.05 -1.55 -2.50
CA VAL A 18 -11.44 -1.22 -2.17
C VAL A 18 -11.90 0.00 -2.98
N GLY A 19 -11.06 1.02 -3.11
CA GLY A 19 -11.35 2.20 -3.91
C GLY A 19 -11.58 1.90 -5.39
N ILE A 20 -10.76 1.03 -6.00
CA ILE A 20 -10.96 0.57 -7.39
C ILE A 20 -12.30 -0.16 -7.54
N ILE A 21 -12.61 -1.09 -6.64
CA ILE A 21 -13.88 -1.85 -6.66
C ILE A 21 -15.06 -0.89 -6.53
N PHE A 22 -15.01 0.05 -5.57
CA PHE A 22 -16.07 1.02 -5.35
C PHE A 22 -16.26 1.93 -6.59
N SER A 23 -15.15 2.34 -7.21
CA SER A 23 -15.17 3.19 -8.39
C SER A 23 -15.74 2.50 -9.64
N ILE A 24 -15.62 1.18 -9.75
CA ILE A 24 -16.10 0.40 -10.92
C ILE A 24 -17.54 -0.07 -10.73
N PHE A 25 -17.94 -0.47 -9.52
CA PHE A 25 -19.26 -1.07 -9.32
C PHE A 25 -20.32 -0.09 -8.81
N TYR A 26 -19.93 0.91 -8.00
CA TYR A 26 -20.89 1.79 -7.32
C TYR A 26 -21.04 3.15 -8.02
N ILE A 27 -19.93 3.81 -8.35
CA ILE A 27 -19.93 5.19 -8.87
C ILE A 27 -20.52 5.34 -10.29
N PRO A 28 -20.36 4.39 -11.23
CA PRO A 28 -20.87 4.56 -12.59
C PRO A 28 -22.39 4.64 -12.67
N GLN A 29 -23.11 4.15 -11.65
CA GLN A 29 -24.57 4.26 -11.57
C GLN A 29 -25.04 5.70 -11.35
N TYR A 30 -24.17 6.57 -10.82
CA TYR A 30 -24.47 7.98 -10.56
C TYR A 30 -23.82 8.91 -11.59
N SER A 31 -22.54 8.70 -11.87
CA SER A 31 -21.82 9.53 -12.84
C SER A 31 -20.55 8.84 -13.35
N LEU A 32 -20.50 8.65 -14.67
CA LEU A 32 -19.38 8.02 -15.36
C LEU A 32 -18.10 8.88 -15.27
N SER A 33 -18.23 10.20 -15.29
CA SER A 33 -17.10 11.14 -15.17
C SER A 33 -16.41 11.03 -13.82
N TRP A 34 -17.18 10.91 -12.73
CA TRP A 34 -16.63 10.76 -11.38
C TRP A 34 -16.03 9.38 -11.16
N ALA A 35 -16.65 8.33 -11.70
CA ALA A 35 -16.09 6.98 -11.66
C ALA A 35 -14.71 6.91 -12.33
N TYR A 36 -14.52 7.65 -13.42
CA TYR A 36 -13.22 7.72 -14.10
C TYR A 36 -12.18 8.47 -13.27
N ALA A 37 -12.55 9.63 -12.71
CA ALA A 37 -11.65 10.43 -11.88
C ALA A 37 -11.17 9.67 -10.64
N PHE A 38 -12.09 9.07 -9.89
CA PHE A 38 -11.74 8.29 -8.69
C PHE A 38 -10.95 7.02 -9.05
N GLY A 39 -11.33 6.32 -10.12
CA GLY A 39 -10.61 5.14 -10.59
C GLY A 39 -9.14 5.44 -10.91
N LEU A 40 -8.87 6.55 -11.60
CA LEU A 40 -7.52 6.99 -11.92
C LEU A 40 -6.68 7.26 -10.66
N VAL A 41 -7.27 7.93 -9.66
CA VAL A 41 -6.60 8.19 -8.37
C VAL A 41 -6.24 6.88 -7.67
N PHE A 42 -7.20 5.94 -7.55
CA PHE A 42 -6.94 4.67 -6.87
C PHE A 42 -5.95 3.78 -7.62
N ILE A 43 -5.90 3.84 -8.96
CA ILE A 43 -4.87 3.17 -9.76
C ILE A 43 -3.49 3.76 -9.48
N CYS A 44 -3.35 5.09 -9.46
CA CYS A 44 -2.08 5.73 -9.09
C CYS A 44 -1.64 5.35 -7.67
N MET A 45 -2.59 5.26 -6.74
CA MET A 45 -2.37 4.85 -5.35
C MET A 45 -1.89 3.38 -5.26
N LEU A 46 -2.44 2.50 -6.08
CA LEU A 46 -2.03 1.10 -6.19
C LEU A 46 -0.59 0.97 -6.72
N ILE A 47 -0.26 1.71 -7.77
CA ILE A 47 1.10 1.74 -8.35
C ILE A 47 2.11 2.26 -7.31
N ALA A 48 1.78 3.33 -6.60
CA ALA A 48 2.61 3.88 -5.53
C ALA A 48 2.84 2.85 -4.40
N SER A 49 1.80 2.08 -4.05
CA SER A 49 1.90 1.02 -3.03
C SER A 49 2.90 -0.06 -3.45
N PHE A 50 2.88 -0.51 -4.71
CA PHE A 50 3.83 -1.51 -5.19
C PHE A 50 5.27 -0.98 -5.19
N ILE A 51 5.48 0.25 -5.65
CA ILE A 51 6.82 0.87 -5.64
C ILE A 51 7.35 0.98 -4.21
N SER A 52 6.49 1.26 -3.24
CA SER A 52 6.89 1.38 -1.83
C SER A 52 7.28 0.02 -1.22
N MET A 53 6.54 -1.04 -1.50
CA MET A 53 6.84 -2.39 -0.99
C MET A 53 8.15 -2.96 -1.53
N THR A 54 8.50 -2.69 -2.79
CA THR A 54 9.75 -3.19 -3.40
C THR A 54 11.02 -2.67 -2.69
N ARG A 55 10.93 -1.57 -1.94
CA ARG A 55 12.08 -0.99 -1.20
C ARG A 55 12.21 -1.51 0.23
N ALA A 56 11.24 -2.29 0.72
CA ALA A 56 11.27 -2.86 2.05
C ALA A 56 11.75 -4.32 1.98
N THR A 57 13.06 -4.53 1.84
CA THR A 57 13.64 -5.87 1.90
C THR A 57 13.47 -6.47 3.30
N PRO A 58 13.00 -7.74 3.42
CA PRO A 58 12.77 -8.40 4.72
C PRO A 58 14.03 -8.46 5.61
N ASP A 59 15.21 -8.44 4.99
CA ASP A 59 16.50 -8.57 5.64
C ASP A 59 16.74 -7.45 6.67
N GLU A 60 16.41 -6.19 6.36
CA GLU A 60 16.59 -5.07 7.29
C GLU A 60 15.63 -5.14 8.50
N GLN A 61 14.46 -5.76 8.32
CA GLN A 61 13.46 -5.91 9.38
C GLN A 61 13.77 -7.11 10.30
N LEU A 62 14.46 -8.14 9.79
CA LEU A 62 14.83 -9.36 10.51
C LEU A 62 16.16 -9.26 11.26
N LEU A 63 17.11 -8.45 10.79
CA LEU A 63 18.40 -8.22 11.47
C LEU A 63 18.30 -7.81 12.95
N PRO A 64 17.40 -6.89 13.37
CA PRO A 64 17.24 -6.58 14.79
C PRO A 64 16.61 -7.72 15.60
N ARG A 65 15.80 -8.61 14.98
CA ARG A 65 15.23 -9.80 15.65
C ARG A 65 16.28 -10.89 15.86
N LEU A 66 17.21 -11.07 14.92
CA LEU A 66 18.29 -12.07 15.02
C LEU A 66 19.40 -11.66 16.00
N ARG A 67 19.67 -10.36 16.16
CA ARG A 67 20.65 -9.85 17.14
C ARG A 67 20.26 -10.19 18.59
N GLY A 68 18.95 -10.30 18.89
CA GLY A 68 18.45 -10.68 20.22
C GLY A 68 18.47 -12.18 20.53
N LYS A 69 18.60 -13.05 19.52
CA LYS A 69 18.60 -14.52 19.71
C LYS A 69 20.00 -15.10 19.94
N LYS A 70 21.06 -14.34 19.64
CA LYS A 70 22.46 -14.76 19.86
C LYS A 70 22.97 -14.61 21.30
N ILE A 71 22.15 -14.11 22.22
CA ILE A 71 22.48 -13.98 23.65
C ILE A 71 21.62 -14.97 24.44
N LYS A 72 21.83 -16.26 24.21
CA LYS A 72 21.43 -17.33 25.12
C LYS A 72 22.33 -18.53 24.91
#